data_AF-G0QUU0-F1
#
_entry.id   AF-G0QUU0-F1
#
_cell.length_a   1.000
_cell.length_b   1.000
_cell.length_c   1.000
_cell.angle_alpha   90.00
_cell.angle_beta   90.00
_cell.angle_gamma   90.00
#
_symmetry.space_group_name_H-M   'P 1'
#
loop_
_entity.id
_entity.type
_entity.pdbx_description
1 polymer ?
#
loop_
_entity_poly.entity_id
_entity_poly.type
_entity_poly.pdbx_seq_one_letter_code
_entity_poly.pdbx_strand_id
1 'polypeptide(L)'
;MLNDIVNQSLEIAEYILKDDKHRKSIENSHVALNHFLNVADKLDNSQSKIILVKFIIMIAENVDSKVNFVQNEGFNKLMVLLMDKDEKVSRIISRALLHFLQIDNSDESMILEQMKGQLEKQEDYQSIKAKIKKQLRIFENLL
;
A
#
# COMPACT_ATOMS: atom_id res chain seq x y z
N MET A 1 1.66 25.35 24.80
CA MET A 1 0.76 24.52 25.63
C MET A 1 0.08 23.42 24.81
N LEU A 2 -0.71 23.72 23.76
CA LEU A 2 -1.33 22.66 22.94
C LEU A 2 -0.29 21.83 22.16
N ASN A 3 0.68 22.46 21.51
CA ASN A 3 1.73 21.75 20.77
C ASN A 3 2.60 20.88 21.70
N ASP A 4 2.90 21.37 22.91
CA ASP A 4 3.64 20.60 23.91
C ASP A 4 2.91 19.31 24.31
N ILE A 5 1.57 19.38 24.46
CA ILE A 5 0.74 18.21 24.76
C ILE A 5 0.77 17.21 23.59
N VAL A 6 0.69 17.70 22.34
CA VAL A 6 0.77 16.84 21.15
C VAL A 6 2.13 16.14 21.08
N ASN A 7 3.22 16.87 21.32
CA ASN A 7 4.57 16.32 21.30
C ASN A 7 4.75 15.23 22.37
N GLN A 8 4.35 15.52 23.61
CA GLN A 8 4.39 14.54 24.70
C GLN A 8 3.53 13.31 24.43
N SER A 9 2.35 13.50 23.81
CA SER A 9 1.48 12.39 23.43
C SER A 9 2.13 11.47 22.40
N LEU A 10 2.88 12.05 21.44
CA LEU A 10 3.64 11.27 20.46
C LEU A 10 4.83 10.52 21.08
N GLU A 11 5.53 11.14 22.04
CA GLU A 11 6.60 10.46 22.78
C GLU A 11 6.08 9.29 23.62
N ILE A 12 4.93 9.47 24.29
CA ILE A 12 4.26 8.40 25.04
C ILE A 12 3.81 7.29 24.08
N ALA A 13 3.22 7.64 22.93
CA ALA A 13 2.85 6.68 21.91
C ALA A 13 4.09 5.92 21.41
N GLU A 14 5.23 6.60 21.19
CA GLU A 14 6.48 5.96 20.75
C GLU A 14 6.96 4.96 21.79
N TYR A 15 6.88 5.31 23.08
CA TYR A 15 7.24 4.41 24.16
C TYR A 15 6.34 3.17 24.21
N ILE A 16 5.02 3.34 24.13
CA ILE A 16 4.05 2.23 24.15
C ILE A 16 4.26 1.31 22.94
N LEU A 17 4.48 1.90 21.76
CA LEU A 17 4.65 1.18 20.51
C LEU A 17 6.05 0.58 20.34
N LYS A 18 6.94 0.66 21.35
CA LYS A 18 8.16 -0.18 21.40
C LYS A 18 7.84 -1.64 21.72
N ASP A 19 6.71 -1.92 22.36
CA ASP A 19 6.23 -3.28 22.61
C ASP A 19 5.47 -3.84 21.38
N ASP A 20 5.88 -5.01 20.90
CA ASP A 20 5.23 -5.72 19.80
C ASP A 20 3.75 -6.00 20.05
N LYS A 21 3.36 -6.29 21.30
CA LYS A 21 1.97 -6.56 21.65
C LYS A 21 1.08 -5.36 21.32
N HIS A 22 1.54 -4.15 21.65
CA HIS A 22 0.81 -2.93 21.39
C HIS A 22 0.86 -2.54 19.92
N ARG A 23 2.00 -2.73 19.22
CA ARG A 23 2.08 -2.54 17.77
C ARG A 23 1.06 -3.37 17.01
N LYS A 24 1.04 -4.69 17.27
CA LYS A 24 0.12 -5.64 16.62
C LYS A 24 -1.34 -5.30 16.88
N SER A 25 -1.66 -4.68 18.02
CA SER A 25 -3.04 -4.29 18.35
C SER A 25 -3.60 -3.14 17.49
N ILE A 26 -2.73 -2.35 16.85
CA ILE A 26 -3.13 -1.22 16.00
C ILE A 26 -2.70 -1.39 14.53
N GLU A 27 -2.07 -2.52 14.21
CA GLU A 27 -1.64 -2.84 12.84
C GLU A 27 -2.84 -2.85 11.89
N ASN A 28 -2.72 -2.15 10.77
CA ASN A 28 -3.76 -1.93 9.75
C ASN A 28 -5.06 -1.32 10.30
N SER A 29 -5.03 -0.66 11.47
CA SER A 29 -6.20 0.01 12.05
C SER A 29 -6.50 1.34 11.36
N HIS A 30 -7.63 1.41 10.64
CA HIS A 30 -8.10 2.64 10.00
C HIS A 30 -8.32 3.77 11.01
N VAL A 31 -8.78 3.44 12.22
CA VAL A 31 -9.02 4.43 13.28
C VAL A 31 -7.69 5.03 13.75
N ALA A 32 -6.68 4.19 13.99
CA ALA A 32 -5.36 4.67 14.41
C ALA A 32 -4.70 5.51 13.31
N LEU A 33 -4.79 5.05 12.06
CA LEU A 33 -4.26 5.78 10.90
C LEU A 33 -4.89 7.15 10.75
N ASN A 34 -6.21 7.25 10.83
CA ASN A 34 -6.90 8.52 10.74
C ASN A 34 -6.54 9.46 11.90
N HIS A 35 -6.39 8.94 13.12
CA HIS A 35 -5.91 9.75 14.23
C HIS A 35 -4.50 10.29 13.99
N PHE A 36 -3.57 9.47 13.48
CA PHE A 36 -2.22 9.94 13.15
C PHE A 36 -2.22 10.97 12.01
N LEU A 37 -2.99 10.74 10.94
CA LEU A 37 -3.12 11.71 9.86
C LEU A 37 -3.68 13.06 10.36
N ASN A 38 -4.67 13.04 11.26
CA ASN A 38 -5.24 14.26 11.84
C ASN A 38 -4.28 15.02 12.78
N VAL A 39 -3.25 14.34 13.30
CA VAL A 39 -2.21 14.98 14.12
C VAL A 39 -1.18 15.68 13.24
N ALA A 40 -0.96 15.25 12.00
CA ALA A 40 0.05 15.81 11.09
C ALA A 40 -0.03 17.33 10.95
N ASP A 41 -1.24 17.86 10.84
CA ASP A 41 -1.49 19.30 10.63
C ASP A 41 -1.15 20.17 11.86
N LYS A 42 -0.87 19.56 13.01
CA LYS A 42 -0.63 20.24 14.30
C LYS A 42 0.84 20.26 14.70
N LEU A 43 1.72 19.64 13.92
CA LEU A 43 3.12 19.46 14.28
C LEU A 43 4.00 20.62 13.85
N ASP A 44 4.74 21.17 14.80
CA ASP A 44 5.65 22.31 14.60
C ASP A 44 7.13 21.93 14.56
N ASN A 45 7.52 20.83 15.22
CA ASN A 45 8.90 20.40 15.36
C ASN A 45 9.22 19.15 14.55
N SER A 46 10.47 19.07 14.09
CA SER A 46 10.98 17.99 13.25
C SER A 46 10.85 16.61 13.88
N GLN A 47 11.15 16.49 15.18
CA GLN A 47 11.18 15.20 15.86
C GLN A 47 9.79 14.55 15.88
N SER A 48 8.76 15.32 16.21
CA SER A 48 7.38 14.84 16.24
C SER A 48 6.88 14.47 14.86
N LYS A 49 7.27 15.22 13.81
CA LYS A 49 6.96 14.88 12.42
C LYS A 49 7.59 13.53 12.05
N ILE A 50 8.84 13.31 12.42
CA ILE A 50 9.54 12.04 12.17
C ILE A 50 8.85 10.87 12.89
N ILE A 51 8.50 11.04 14.17
CA ILE A 51 7.81 10.00 14.96
C ILE A 51 6.45 9.68 14.33
N LEU A 52 5.65 10.70 14.01
CA LEU A 52 4.34 10.50 13.41
C LEU A 52 4.40 9.75 12.07
N VAL A 53 5.31 10.16 11.19
CA VAL A 53 5.46 9.52 9.87
C VAL A 53 5.89 8.06 10.01
N LYS A 54 6.75 7.74 10.98
CA LYS A 54 7.11 6.35 11.29
C LYS A 54 5.88 5.54 11.73
N PHE A 55 5.00 6.09 12.56
CA PHE A 55 3.77 5.40 12.94
C PHE A 55 2.87 5.14 11.75
N ILE A 56 2.68 6.14 10.88
CA ILE A 56 1.85 6.01 9.68
C ILE A 56 2.35 4.87 8.79
N ILE A 57 3.67 4.78 8.53
CA ILE A 57 4.26 3.66 7.78
C ILE A 57 3.98 2.34 8.51
N MET A 58 4.34 2.28 9.80
CA MET A 58 4.30 1.07 10.61
C MET A 58 2.91 0.41 10.66
N ILE A 59 1.84 1.21 10.70
CA ILE A 59 0.49 0.66 10.82
C ILE A 59 -0.20 0.43 9.48
N ALA A 60 0.31 0.96 8.37
CA ALA A 60 -0.38 0.93 7.08
C ALA A 60 0.40 0.07 6.07
N GLU A 61 0.39 -1.24 6.32
CA GLU A 61 1.17 -2.22 5.56
C GLU A 61 0.33 -2.90 4.47
N ASN A 62 -0.94 -3.22 4.76
CA ASN A 62 -1.81 -3.93 3.81
C ASN A 62 -2.50 -3.00 2.79
N VAL A 63 -3.05 -3.58 1.72
CA VAL A 63 -3.72 -2.82 0.64
C VAL A 63 -4.86 -1.96 1.19
N ASP A 64 -5.70 -2.49 2.08
CA ASP A 64 -6.85 -1.76 2.62
C ASP A 64 -6.44 -0.50 3.41
N SER A 65 -5.41 -0.60 4.25
CA SER A 65 -4.89 0.53 5.02
C SER A 65 -4.18 1.55 4.12
N LYS A 66 -3.50 1.11 3.05
CA LYS A 66 -2.96 2.01 2.01
C LYS A 66 -4.08 2.74 1.26
N VAL A 67 -5.18 2.07 0.91
CA VAL A 67 -6.35 2.71 0.31
C VAL A 67 -6.97 3.72 1.29
N ASN A 68 -7.10 3.35 2.57
CA ASN A 68 -7.59 4.23 3.62
C ASN A 68 -6.70 5.47 3.77
N PHE A 69 -5.37 5.32 3.70
CA PHE A 69 -4.43 6.43 3.69
C PHE A 69 -4.72 7.42 2.55
N VAL A 70 -4.96 6.93 1.32
CA VAL A 70 -5.29 7.79 0.17
C VAL A 70 -6.63 8.50 0.37
N GLN A 71 -7.65 7.77 0.81
CA GLN A 71 -9.00 8.30 1.02
C GLN A 71 -9.05 9.39 2.09
N ASN A 72 -8.14 9.37 3.06
CA ASN A 72 -8.05 10.36 4.15
C ASN A 72 -6.98 11.42 3.87
N GLU A 73 -6.78 11.76 2.59
CA GLU A 73 -5.87 12.82 2.13
C GLU A 73 -4.41 12.63 2.58
N GLY A 74 -3.99 11.39 2.87
CA GLY A 74 -2.68 11.10 3.43
C GLY A 74 -1.52 11.61 2.58
N PHE A 75 -1.63 11.48 1.25
CA PHE A 75 -0.65 12.04 0.31
C PHE A 75 -0.50 13.55 0.46
N ASN A 76 -1.62 14.28 0.50
CA ASN A 76 -1.60 15.74 0.64
C ASN A 76 -0.94 16.14 1.97
N LYS A 77 -1.33 15.48 3.07
CA LYS A 77 -0.76 15.75 4.40
C LYS A 77 0.75 15.49 4.45
N LEU A 78 1.21 14.38 3.88
CA LEU A 78 2.65 14.10 3.80
C LEU A 78 3.38 15.11 2.90
N MET A 79 2.79 15.52 1.78
CA MET A 79 3.39 16.54 0.90
C MET A 79 3.50 17.91 1.59
N VAL A 80 2.52 18.30 2.41
CA VAL A 80 2.59 19.52 3.22
C VAL A 80 3.74 19.42 4.23
N LEU A 81 3.90 18.28 4.90
CA LEU A 81 5.04 18.05 5.80
C LEU A 81 6.39 18.05 5.05
N LEU A 82 6.42 17.65 3.77
CA LEU A 82 7.64 17.61 2.95
C LEU A 82 8.20 19.01 2.67
N MET A 83 7.37 20.05 2.72
CA MET A 83 7.79 21.44 2.53
C MET A 83 8.64 21.99 3.70
N ASP A 84 8.92 21.17 4.72
CA ASP A 84 9.87 21.48 5.78
C ASP A 84 11.30 21.63 5.23
N LYS A 85 12.11 22.48 5.87
CA LYS A 85 13.51 22.71 5.51
C LYS A 85 14.46 21.67 6.13
N ASP A 86 13.98 20.84 7.04
CA ASP A 86 14.78 19.79 7.69
C ASP A 86 14.94 18.55 6.82
N GLU A 87 16.17 18.29 6.38
CA GLU A 87 16.52 17.16 5.51
C GLU A 87 16.11 15.79 6.10
N LYS A 88 16.18 15.62 7.43
CA LYS A 88 15.78 14.36 8.08
C LYS A 88 14.28 14.14 7.97
N VAL A 89 13.50 15.21 8.13
CA VAL A 89 12.04 15.21 7.96
C VAL A 89 11.72 14.89 6.50
N SER A 90 12.36 15.56 5.55
CA SER A 90 12.13 15.29 4.13
C SER A 90 12.43 13.84 3.77
N ARG A 91 13.54 13.29 4.26
CA ARG A 91 13.93 11.90 3.96
C ARG A 91 12.91 10.87 4.46
N ILE A 92 12.41 11.01 5.68
CA ILE A 92 11.43 10.06 6.22
C ILE A 92 10.08 10.18 5.51
N ILE A 93 9.69 11.40 5.12
CA ILE A 93 8.46 11.63 4.36
C ILE A 93 8.56 11.06 2.95
N SER A 94 9.68 11.27 2.24
CA SER A 94 9.90 10.66 0.92
C SER A 94 9.83 9.13 1.00
N ARG A 95 10.38 8.53 2.07
CA ARG A 95 10.25 7.09 2.31
C ARG A 95 8.79 6.67 2.54
N ALA A 96 8.02 7.44 3.29
CA ALA A 96 6.59 7.17 3.50
C ALA A 96 5.81 7.27 2.17
N LEU A 97 6.03 8.32 1.39
CA LEU A 97 5.40 8.47 0.08
C LEU A 97 5.73 7.29 -0.84
N LEU A 98 7.00 6.85 -0.86
CA LEU A 98 7.41 5.67 -1.61
C LEU A 98 6.69 4.40 -1.12
N HIS A 99 6.59 4.19 0.19
CA HIS A 99 5.87 3.05 0.80
C HIS A 99 4.42 2.96 0.34
N PHE A 100 3.72 4.09 0.21
CA PHE A 100 2.33 4.14 -0.25
C PHE A 100 2.17 4.10 -1.77
N LEU A 101 3.20 4.49 -2.53
CA LEU A 101 3.22 4.37 -3.99
C LEU A 101 3.63 2.97 -4.46
N GLN A 102 4.44 2.27 -3.65
CA GLN A 102 4.74 0.86 -3.80
C GLN A 102 3.55 0.02 -3.31
N ILE A 103 2.46 0.09 -4.07
CA ILE A 103 1.47 -0.98 -4.06
C ILE A 103 2.13 -2.07 -4.89
N ASP A 104 2.74 -3.06 -4.22
CA ASP A 104 3.30 -4.21 -4.93
C ASP A 104 2.14 -4.90 -5.66
N ASN A 105 2.05 -4.63 -6.96
CA ASN A 105 1.20 -5.33 -7.92
C ASN A 105 1.65 -6.79 -8.13
N SER A 106 2.22 -7.43 -7.11
CA SER A 106 2.60 -8.84 -7.10
C SER A 106 1.38 -9.74 -7.33
N ASP A 107 0.20 -9.32 -6.86
CA ASP A 107 -1.06 -10.00 -7.17
C ASP A 107 -1.52 -9.72 -8.61
N GLU A 108 -1.29 -8.53 -9.16
CA GLU A 108 -1.64 -8.20 -10.54
C GLU A 108 -0.77 -8.95 -11.55
N SER A 109 0.53 -9.12 -11.27
CA SER A 109 1.43 -9.93 -12.10
C SER A 109 1.10 -11.42 -12.02
N MET A 110 0.72 -11.94 -10.85
CA MET A 110 0.21 -13.32 -10.72
C MET A 110 -1.12 -13.51 -11.45
N ILE A 111 -2.05 -12.55 -11.36
CA ILE A 111 -3.34 -12.60 -12.09
C ILE A 111 -3.08 -12.51 -13.60
N LEU A 112 -2.19 -11.63 -14.06
CA LEU A 112 -1.81 -11.51 -15.47
C LEU A 112 -1.11 -12.78 -16.00
N GLU A 113 -0.22 -13.41 -15.24
CA GLU A 113 0.37 -14.70 -15.61
C GLU A 113 -0.66 -15.83 -15.67
N GLN A 114 -1.58 -15.89 -14.69
CA GLN A 114 -2.67 -16.87 -14.69
C GLN A 114 -3.62 -16.68 -15.88
N MET A 115 -3.99 -15.43 -16.19
CA MET A 115 -4.83 -15.09 -17.34
C MET A 115 -4.11 -15.39 -18.66
N LYS A 116 -2.81 -15.11 -18.76
CA LYS A 116 -1.99 -15.45 -19.93
C LYS A 116 -1.93 -16.98 -20.16
N GLY A 117 -1.71 -17.75 -19.10
CA GLY A 117 -1.72 -19.22 -19.18
C GLY A 117 -3.10 -19.83 -19.51
N GLN A 118 -4.20 -19.12 -19.23
CA GLN A 118 -5.55 -19.53 -19.65
C GLN A 118 -5.82 -19.21 -21.12
N LEU A 119 -5.37 -18.05 -21.61
CA LEU A 119 -5.51 -17.64 -23.01
C LEU A 119 -4.69 -18.55 -23.95
N GLU A 120 -3.46 -18.89 -23.59
CA GLU A 120 -2.61 -19.81 -24.36
C GLU A 120 -3.26 -21.21 -24.49
N LYS A 121 -3.85 -21.74 -23.41
CA LYS A 121 -4.59 -23.01 -23.45
C LYS A 121 -5.85 -22.95 -24.32
N GLN A 122 -6.50 -21.78 -24.37
CA GLN A 122 -7.71 -21.58 -25.17
C GLN A 122 -7.39 -21.51 -26.67
N GLU A 123 -6.28 -20.87 -27.04
CA GLU A 123 -5.76 -20.86 -28.41
C GLU A 123 -5.33 -22.27 -28.87
N ASP A 124 -4.64 -23.03 -28.02
CA ASP A 124 -4.27 -24.42 -28.30
C ASP A 124 -5.49 -25.32 -28.50
N TYR A 125 -6.52 -25.19 -27.64
CA TYR A 125 -7.77 -25.95 -27.79
C TYR A 125 -8.47 -25.64 -29.12
N GLN A 126 -8.54 -24.37 -29.54
CA GLN A 126 -9.15 -23.99 -30.83
C GLN A 126 -8.33 -24.50 -32.01
N SER A 127 -7.00 -24.46 -31.93
CA SER A 127 -6.08 -25.00 -32.95
C SER A 127 -6.25 -26.51 -33.12
N ILE A 128 -6.32 -27.25 -32.01
CA ILE A 128 -6.56 -28.71 -32.01
C ILE A 128 -7.95 -29.03 -32.57
N LYS A 129 -8.99 -28.30 -32.13
CA LYS A 129 -10.36 -28.47 -32.63
C LYS A 129 -10.46 -28.24 -34.14
N ALA A 130 -9.75 -27.23 -34.67
CA ALA A 130 -9.69 -26.96 -36.10
C ALA A 130 -8.98 -28.08 -36.88
N LYS A 131 -7.88 -28.62 -36.35
CA LYS A 131 -7.17 -29.77 -36.95
C LYS A 131 -8.04 -31.03 -37.00
N ILE A 132 -8.75 -31.34 -35.91
CA ILE A 132 -9.68 -32.47 -35.85
C ILE A 132 -10.83 -32.30 -36.86
N LYS A 133 -11.44 -31.10 -36.94
CA LYS A 133 -12.50 -30.81 -37.92
C LYS A 133 -12.02 -30.94 -39.36
N LYS A 134 -10.77 -30.56 -39.64
CA LYS A 134 -10.15 -30.72 -40.97
C LYS A 134 -9.93 -32.19 -41.31
N GLN A 135 -9.47 -33.00 -40.36
CA GLN A 135 -9.30 -34.45 -40.57
C GLN A 135 -10.63 -35.18 -40.78
N LEU A 136 -11.67 -34.84 -40.01
CA LEU A 136 -13.01 -35.42 -40.18
C LEU A 136 -13.58 -35.17 -41.58
N ARG A 137 -13.42 -33.95 -42.12
CA ARG A 137 -13.82 -33.62 -43.51
C ARG A 137 -13.06 -34.41 -44.57
N ILE A 138 -11.79 -34.76 -44.30
CA ILE A 138 -10.99 -35.58 -45.23
C ILE A 138 -11.53 -37.02 -45.24
N PHE A 139 -11.92 -37.56 -44.08
CA PHE A 139 -12.55 -38.87 -43.97
C PHE A 139 -13.94 -38.93 -44.63
N GLU A 140 -14.76 -37.88 -44.48
CA GLU A 140 -16.08 -37.78 -45.12
C GLU A 140 -16.01 -37.73 -46.65
N ASN A 141 -14.92 -37.21 -47.22
CA ASN A 141 -14.71 -37.15 -48.67
C ASN A 141 -14.04 -38.41 -49.26
N LEU A 142 -13.68 -39.38 -48.41
CA LEU A 142 -13.07 -40.66 -48.80
C LEU A 142 -14.06 -41.85 -48.74
N LEU A 143 -15.31 -41.58 -48.36
CA LEU A 143 -16.48 -42.47 -48.43
C LEU A 143 -17.36 -42.06 -49.62
#